data_AF-A0A9P7YCP6-F1
#
_entry.id   AF-A0A9P7YCP6-F1
#
_cell.length_a   1.000
_cell.length_b   1.000
_cell.length_c   1.000
_cell.angle_alpha   90.00
_cell.angle_beta   90.00
_cell.angle_gamma   90.00
#
_symmetry.space_group_name_H-M   'P 1'
#
loop_
_entity.id
_entity.type
_entity.pdbx_description
1 polymer ?
#
loop_
_entity_poly.entity_id
_entity_poly.type
_entity_poly.pdbx_seq_one_letter_code
_entity_poly.pdbx_strand_id
1 'polypeptide(L)'
;MSEVLRMVWSEPRGVGASNPTEITYDGSFEKTRRFVIISNFDGHSLCLAISTYTNQGVMKHGVKAKDHAMIFSTENAPPLIKGELERGLKTPAIKINLDNSRDKLDAASRINFAKVYTIEHNSNVKFIGHV
;
A
#
# COMPACT_ATOMS: atom_id res chain seq x y z
N MET A 1 -16.41 7.02 -6.68
CA MET A 1 -15.68 5.79 -6.28
C MET A 1 -14.25 6.17 -5.97
N SER A 2 -13.61 5.51 -5.01
CA SER A 2 -12.20 5.78 -4.69
C SER A 2 -11.29 5.02 -5.65
N GLU A 3 -10.39 5.73 -6.32
CA GLU A 3 -9.47 5.14 -7.29
C GLU A 3 -8.21 4.56 -6.62
N VAL A 4 -7.63 3.56 -7.26
CA VAL A 4 -6.38 2.92 -6.84
C VAL A 4 -5.33 3.19 -7.91
N LEU A 5 -4.17 3.71 -7.49
CA LEU A 5 -3.05 4.01 -8.37
C LEU A 5 -1.77 3.31 -7.94
N ARG A 6 -0.81 3.21 -8.85
CA ARG A 6 0.57 2.84 -8.58
C ARG A 6 1.54 3.83 -9.19
N MET A 7 2.67 4.06 -8.52
CA MET A 7 3.74 4.93 -8.99
C MET A 7 5.09 4.47 -8.47
N VAL A 8 6.17 4.94 -9.10
CA VAL A 8 7.51 4.87 -8.50
C VAL A 8 7.54 5.88 -7.35
N TRP A 9 8.05 5.43 -6.20
CA TRP A 9 8.07 6.22 -4.98
C TRP A 9 9.45 6.12 -4.33
N SER A 10 10.08 7.27 -4.11
CA SER A 10 11.37 7.39 -3.43
C SER A 10 11.16 7.47 -1.92
N GLU A 11 11.83 6.61 -1.16
CA GLU A 11 11.87 6.72 0.31
C GLU A 11 13.30 6.94 0.80
N PRO A 12 13.47 7.74 1.87
CA PRO A 12 14.75 7.81 2.55
C PRO A 12 15.11 6.44 3.14
N ARG A 13 16.41 6.12 3.18
CA ARG A 13 16.93 4.88 3.72
C ARG A 13 16.57 4.72 5.20
N GLY A 14 15.68 3.79 5.51
CA GLY A 14 15.50 3.27 6.87
C GLY A 14 16.66 2.34 7.25
N VAL A 15 17.10 2.39 8.51
CA VAL A 15 18.05 1.42 9.06
C VAL A 15 17.42 0.02 8.98
N GLY A 16 17.98 -0.87 8.17
CA GLY A 16 17.52 -2.27 8.01
C GLY A 16 16.66 -2.59 6.78
N ALA A 17 16.59 -1.72 5.76
CA ALA A 17 15.99 -2.07 4.48
C ALA A 17 16.83 -3.15 3.75
N SER A 18 16.19 -4.23 3.31
CA SER A 18 16.80 -5.27 2.46
C SER A 18 17.19 -4.70 1.09
N ASN A 19 18.27 -5.26 0.50
CA ASN A 19 18.92 -4.82 -0.74
C ASN A 19 17.96 -4.18 -1.77
N PRO A 20 18.13 -2.88 -2.09
CA PRO A 20 17.29 -2.17 -3.04
C PRO A 20 17.64 -2.50 -4.49
N THR A 21 16.65 -2.35 -5.37
CA THR A 21 16.77 -2.55 -6.83
C THR A 21 17.62 -1.48 -7.51
N GLU A 22 17.71 -0.25 -6.97
CA GLU A 22 18.56 0.83 -7.47
C GLU A 22 18.77 1.88 -6.37
N ILE A 23 20.00 2.39 -6.22
CA ILE A 23 20.39 3.40 -5.23
C ILE A 23 20.55 4.74 -5.97
N THR A 24 19.79 5.77 -5.58
CA THR A 24 19.97 7.12 -6.14
C THR A 24 21.20 7.79 -5.53
N TYR A 25 21.75 8.81 -6.21
CA TYR A 25 22.96 9.53 -5.76
C TYR A 25 22.84 10.14 -4.34
N ASP A 26 21.62 10.46 -3.89
CA ASP A 26 21.33 11.00 -2.56
C ASP A 26 21.07 9.93 -1.49
N GLY A 27 21.22 8.64 -1.85
CA GLY A 27 21.02 7.52 -0.94
C GLY A 27 19.55 7.14 -0.70
N SER A 28 18.62 7.70 -1.48
CA SER A 28 17.23 7.23 -1.53
C SER A 28 17.09 5.93 -2.34
N PHE A 29 15.97 5.24 -2.17
CA PHE A 29 15.65 4.06 -2.98
C PHE A 29 14.27 4.19 -3.59
N GLU A 30 14.20 3.77 -4.84
CA GLU A 30 12.96 3.74 -5.60
C GLU A 30 12.28 2.38 -5.48
N LYS A 31 10.99 2.41 -5.17
CA LYS A 31 10.13 1.22 -5.22
C LYS A 31 8.79 1.57 -5.83
N THR A 32 8.19 0.62 -6.55
CA THR A 32 6.80 0.77 -6.95
C THR A 32 5.89 0.66 -5.72
N ARG A 33 5.05 1.67 -5.51
CA ARG A 33 4.08 1.72 -4.42
C ARG A 33 2.67 1.89 -4.95
N ARG A 34 1.70 1.34 -4.24
CA ARG A 34 0.26 1.43 -4.58
C ARG A 34 -0.46 2.27 -3.53
N PHE A 35 -1.47 3.00 -3.96
CA PHE A 35 -2.22 3.92 -3.12
C PHE A 35 -3.71 3.87 -3.44
N VAL A 36 -4.56 4.09 -2.42
CA VAL A 36 -5.98 4.37 -2.57
C VAL A 36 -6.20 5.86 -2.36
N ILE A 37 -6.86 6.53 -3.30
CA ILE A 37 -7.26 7.93 -3.17
C ILE A 37 -8.45 8.03 -2.21
N ILE A 38 -8.29 8.83 -1.15
CA ILE A 38 -9.34 9.08 -0.15
C ILE A 38 -9.95 10.47 -0.26
N SER A 39 -9.28 11.42 -0.92
CA SER A 39 -9.81 12.76 -1.21
C SER A 39 -9.07 13.35 -2.41
N ASN A 40 -9.77 14.13 -3.22
CA ASN A 40 -9.22 14.80 -4.39
C ASN A 40 -9.44 16.32 -4.27
N PHE A 41 -8.43 17.10 -4.61
CA PHE A 41 -8.41 18.56 -4.52
C PHE A 41 -7.90 19.17 -5.83
N ASP A 42 -7.86 20.49 -5.91
CA ASP A 42 -7.19 21.16 -7.02
C ASP A 42 -5.67 20.91 -6.93
N GLY A 43 -5.10 20.29 -7.97
CA GLY A 43 -3.68 20.00 -8.11
C GLY A 43 -3.13 18.77 -7.37
N HIS A 44 -3.85 18.19 -6.40
CA HIS A 44 -3.35 17.03 -5.65
C HIS A 44 -4.46 16.13 -5.08
N SER A 45 -4.07 14.93 -4.65
CA SER A 45 -4.93 13.96 -3.97
C SER A 45 -4.33 13.51 -2.64
N LEU A 46 -5.20 13.25 -1.66
CA LEU A 46 -4.82 12.56 -0.42
C LEU A 46 -5.02 11.06 -0.59
N CYS A 47 -4.00 10.31 -0.19
CA CYS A 47 -3.83 8.91 -0.53
C CYS A 47 -3.40 8.09 0.70
N LEU A 48 -3.93 6.88 0.81
CA LEU A 48 -3.48 5.88 1.77
C LEU A 48 -2.66 4.81 1.06
N ALA A 49 -1.59 4.39 1.71
CA ALA A 49 -0.68 3.44 1.12
C ALA A 49 -1.11 1.99 1.32
N ILE A 50 -0.86 1.18 0.29
CA ILE A 50 -0.91 -0.28 0.36
C ILE A 50 0.51 -0.81 0.52
N SER A 51 0.74 -1.68 1.50
CA SER A 51 2.07 -2.26 1.77
C SER A 51 1.95 -3.72 2.20
N THR A 52 2.93 -4.54 1.79
CA THR A 52 3.02 -5.95 2.18
C THR A 52 3.97 -6.18 3.36
N TYR A 53 4.75 -5.15 3.72
CA TYR A 53 5.77 -5.21 4.78
C TYR A 53 6.74 -6.38 4.60
N THR A 54 7.28 -6.54 3.40
CA THR A 54 8.13 -7.68 3.02
C THR A 54 7.37 -9.00 3.20
N ASN A 55 6.13 -9.04 2.71
CA ASN A 55 5.19 -10.17 2.78
C ASN A 55 4.84 -10.64 4.21
N GLN A 56 5.08 -9.79 5.22
CA GLN A 56 4.75 -10.09 6.61
C GLN A 56 3.43 -9.45 7.05
N GLY A 57 2.80 -8.62 6.21
CA GLY A 57 1.58 -7.89 6.58
C GLY A 57 1.77 -7.12 7.89
N VAL A 58 0.80 -7.19 8.79
CA VAL A 58 0.95 -6.57 10.12
C VAL A 58 1.73 -7.42 11.10
N MET A 59 2.35 -8.53 10.72
CA MET A 59 3.28 -9.30 11.57
C MET A 59 4.69 -8.72 11.60
N LYS A 60 5.04 -7.83 10.64
CA LYS A 60 6.33 -7.14 10.65
C LYS A 60 6.51 -6.38 11.96
N HIS A 61 7.72 -6.48 12.53
CA HIS A 61 8.09 -5.71 13.72
C HIS A 61 7.89 -4.21 13.50
N GLY A 62 7.33 -3.52 14.51
CA GLY A 62 7.01 -2.09 14.44
C GLY A 62 5.66 -1.76 13.80
N VAL A 63 5.08 -2.63 12.98
CA VAL A 63 3.75 -2.40 12.37
C VAL A 63 2.65 -2.55 13.41
N LYS A 64 1.68 -1.62 13.40
CA LYS A 64 0.56 -1.54 14.35
C LYS A 64 -0.71 -2.03 13.67
N ALA A 65 -1.18 -3.23 14.02
CA ALA A 65 -2.32 -3.86 13.35
C ALA A 65 -3.61 -3.03 13.40
N LYS A 66 -3.84 -2.31 14.51
CA LYS A 66 -5.00 -1.42 14.71
C LYS A 66 -5.12 -0.29 13.67
N ASP A 67 -4.01 0.09 13.04
CA ASP A 67 -3.96 1.18 12.07
C ASP A 67 -4.16 0.66 10.63
N HIS A 68 -4.49 -0.62 10.46
CA HIS A 68 -4.52 -1.28 9.15
C HIS A 68 -5.83 -2.04 8.90
N ALA A 69 -6.07 -2.33 7.62
CA ALA A 69 -7.01 -3.32 7.15
C ALA A 69 -6.37 -4.21 6.08
N MET A 70 -6.89 -5.42 5.91
CA MET A 70 -6.62 -6.20 4.70
C MET A 70 -7.20 -5.47 3.49
N ILE A 71 -6.44 -5.42 2.39
CA ILE A 71 -6.94 -4.98 1.09
C ILE A 71 -6.59 -6.04 0.04
N PHE A 72 -7.57 -6.44 -0.76
CA PHE A 72 -7.44 -7.58 -1.69
C PHE A 72 -8.19 -7.35 -3.00
N SER A 73 -7.77 -8.05 -4.06
CA SER A 73 -8.37 -7.94 -5.40
C SER A 73 -8.89 -9.26 -5.97
N THR A 74 -8.82 -10.34 -5.19
CA THR A 74 -9.37 -11.65 -5.54
C THR A 74 -10.88 -11.69 -5.35
N GLU A 75 -11.52 -12.71 -5.91
CA GLU A 75 -12.97 -12.91 -5.75
C GLU A 75 -13.37 -12.97 -4.27
N ASN A 76 -12.64 -13.79 -3.50
CA ASN A 76 -12.77 -13.96 -2.06
C ASN A 76 -11.56 -13.39 -1.34
N ALA A 77 -11.77 -12.90 -0.11
CA ALA A 77 -10.67 -12.44 0.73
C ALA A 77 -9.71 -13.61 1.05
N PRO A 78 -8.39 -13.44 0.92
CA PRO A 78 -7.45 -14.46 1.36
C PRO A 78 -7.49 -14.61 2.88
N PRO A 79 -7.08 -15.77 3.44
CA PRO A 79 -6.88 -15.91 4.87
C PRO A 79 -5.91 -14.86 5.43
N LEU A 80 -6.17 -14.41 6.66
CA LEU A 80 -5.21 -13.56 7.38
C LEU A 80 -3.89 -14.32 7.59
N ILE A 81 -2.78 -13.59 7.64
CA ILE A 81 -1.50 -14.17 8.06
C ILE A 81 -1.63 -14.57 9.53
N LYS A 82 -1.09 -15.76 9.88
CA LYS A 82 -1.12 -16.28 11.25
C LYS A 82 -0.61 -15.23 12.25
N GLY A 83 -1.42 -14.93 13.27
CA GLY A 83 -1.08 -13.93 14.29
C GLY A 83 -1.68 -12.54 14.05
N GLU A 84 -2.14 -12.20 12.84
CA GLU A 84 -2.61 -10.83 12.55
C GLU A 84 -3.87 -10.47 13.34
N LEU A 85 -4.79 -11.43 13.51
CA LEU A 85 -6.01 -11.23 14.28
C LEU A 85 -5.69 -10.98 15.76
N GLU A 86 -4.79 -11.79 16.32
CA GLU A 86 -4.31 -11.69 17.70
C GLU A 86 -3.53 -10.39 17.94
N ARG A 87 -2.82 -9.89 16.91
CA ARG A 87 -2.17 -8.57 16.96
C ARG A 87 -3.14 -7.40 16.86
N GLY A 88 -4.43 -7.64 16.58
CA GLY A 88 -5.48 -6.64 16.57
C GLY A 88 -5.89 -6.14 15.18
N LEU A 89 -5.63 -6.88 14.10
CA LEU A 89 -6.14 -6.57 12.76
C LEU A 89 -7.64 -6.90 12.71
N LYS A 90 -8.47 -5.97 13.18
CA LYS A 90 -9.94 -6.16 13.31
C LYS A 90 -10.75 -5.31 12.34
N THR A 91 -10.10 -4.36 11.65
CA THR A 91 -10.76 -3.50 10.68
C THR A 91 -11.26 -4.34 9.49
N PRO A 92 -12.50 -4.13 9.01
CA PRO A 92 -13.05 -4.87 7.88
C PRO A 92 -12.14 -4.85 6.64
N ALA A 93 -12.06 -5.98 5.95
CA ALA A 93 -11.28 -6.10 4.73
C ALA A 93 -11.89 -5.27 3.58
N ILE A 94 -11.04 -4.70 2.74
CA ILE A 94 -11.44 -3.86 1.61
C ILE A 94 -11.16 -4.64 0.31
N LYS A 95 -12.21 -4.90 -0.46
CA LYS A 95 -12.08 -5.45 -1.80
C LYS A 95 -11.85 -4.31 -2.80
N ILE A 96 -10.99 -4.54 -3.78
CA ILE A 96 -10.81 -3.63 -4.92
C ILE A 96 -11.02 -4.38 -6.23
N ASN A 97 -11.56 -3.68 -7.22
CA ASN A 97 -11.66 -4.15 -8.58
C ASN A 97 -10.48 -3.61 -9.37
N LEU A 98 -9.64 -4.50 -9.90
CA LEU A 98 -8.50 -4.13 -10.73
C LEU A 98 -8.90 -4.11 -12.21
N ASP A 99 -8.40 -3.11 -12.94
CA ASP A 99 -8.66 -2.97 -14.38
C ASP A 99 -7.90 -4.01 -15.20
N ASN A 100 -6.79 -4.52 -14.66
CA ASN A 100 -5.94 -5.51 -15.31
C ASN A 100 -5.47 -6.59 -14.32
N SER A 101 -5.56 -7.86 -14.73
CA SER A 101 -5.15 -9.01 -13.92
C SER A 101 -3.66 -9.03 -13.55
N ARG A 102 -2.81 -8.31 -14.28
CA ARG A 102 -1.38 -8.17 -13.99
C ARG A 102 -1.08 -7.26 -12.80
N ASP A 103 -1.98 -6.34 -12.44
CA ASP A 103 -1.79 -5.39 -11.34
C ASP A 103 -2.13 -5.98 -9.95
N LYS A 104 -2.34 -7.32 -9.87
CA LYS A 104 -2.74 -8.10 -8.68
C LYS A 104 -2.08 -7.65 -7.37
N LEU A 105 -2.86 -7.73 -6.28
CA LEU A 105 -2.37 -7.53 -4.93
C LEU A 105 -1.83 -8.84 -4.33
N ASP A 106 -0.81 -8.71 -3.48
CA ASP A 106 -0.30 -9.82 -2.68
C ASP A 106 -1.26 -10.09 -1.49
N ALA A 107 -1.37 -11.35 -1.02
CA ALA A 107 -2.22 -11.70 0.12
C ALA A 107 -1.83 -10.98 1.42
N ALA A 108 -0.56 -10.56 1.55
CA ALA A 108 -0.06 -9.75 2.66
C ALA A 108 -0.38 -8.25 2.52
N SER A 109 -1.10 -7.81 1.49
CA SER A 109 -1.36 -6.38 1.26
C SER A 109 -2.26 -5.79 2.34
N ARG A 110 -1.76 -4.75 3.02
CA ARG A 110 -2.49 -4.01 4.05
C ARG A 110 -2.54 -2.54 3.69
N ILE A 111 -3.70 -1.91 3.82
CA ILE A 111 -3.83 -0.46 3.74
C ILE A 111 -3.53 0.14 5.12
N ASN A 112 -2.79 1.25 5.15
CA ASN A 112 -2.40 1.93 6.39
C ASN A 112 -3.20 3.23 6.56
N PHE A 113 -4.08 3.30 7.55
CA PHE A 113 -4.91 4.47 7.85
C PHE A 113 -4.18 5.55 8.65
N ALA A 114 -3.08 5.21 9.32
CA ALA A 114 -2.33 6.15 10.17
C ALA A 114 -1.38 7.07 9.39
N LYS A 115 -1.17 6.84 8.08
CA LYS A 115 -0.25 7.64 7.28
C LYS A 115 -0.84 8.04 5.94
N VAL A 116 -1.26 9.29 5.86
CA VAL A 116 -1.75 9.94 4.63
C VAL A 116 -0.56 10.46 3.82
N TYR A 117 -0.67 10.33 2.50
CA TYR A 117 0.28 10.84 1.51
C TYR A 117 -0.42 11.83 0.59
N THR A 118 0.22 12.95 0.31
CA THR A 118 -0.18 13.87 -0.76
C THR A 118 0.48 13.43 -2.05
N ILE A 119 -0.32 13.24 -3.11
CA ILE A 119 0.17 12.94 -4.46
C ILE A 119 -0.27 14.08 -5.38
N GLU A 120 0.70 14.81 -5.91
CA GLU A 120 0.48 15.89 -6.88
C GLU A 120 -0.02 15.31 -8.22
N HIS A 121 -0.98 15.97 -8.86
CA HIS A 121 -1.57 15.51 -10.13
C HIS A 121 -0.59 15.52 -11.31
N ASN A 122 0.50 16.28 -11.20
CA ASN A 122 1.59 16.27 -12.18
C ASN A 122 2.57 15.09 -11.97
N SER A 123 2.34 14.24 -10.96
CA SER A 123 3.12 13.01 -10.74
C SER A 123 2.79 11.95 -11.79
N ASN A 124 3.81 11.21 -12.23
CA ASN A 124 3.58 10.08 -13.14
C ASN A 124 3.00 8.89 -12.37
N VAL A 125 1.70 8.65 -12.56
CA VAL A 125 0.95 7.57 -11.92
C VAL A 125 0.28 6.68 -12.96
N LYS A 126 0.05 5.42 -12.59
CA LYS A 126 -0.82 4.51 -13.34
C LYS A 126 -2.02 4.15 -12.47
N PHE A 127 -3.22 4.48 -12.93
CA PHE A 127 -4.46 3.96 -12.33
C PHE A 127 -4.59 2.46 -12.63
N ILE A 128 -4.98 1.70 -11.62
CA ILE A 128 -5.02 0.23 -11.68
C ILE A 128 -6.36 -0.36 -11.25
N GLY A 129 -7.31 0.47 -10.81
CA GLY A 129 -8.61 0.01 -10.36
C GLY A 129 -9.31 0.99 -9.42
N HIS A 130 -10.31 0.47 -8.72
CA HIS A 130 -11.13 1.22 -7.77
C HIS A 130 -11.58 0.33 -6.60
N VAL A 131 -11.91 0.97 -5.47
CA VAL A 131 -12.58 0.34 -4.32
C VAL A 131 -14.07 0.26 -4.58
#